data_AF-M0CNM2-F1
#
_entry.id   AF-M0CNM2-F1
#
_cell.length_a   1.000
_cell.length_b   1.000
_cell.length_c   1.000
_cell.angle_alpha   90.00
_cell.angle_beta   90.00
_cell.angle_gamma   90.00
#
_symmetry.space_group_name_H-M   'P 1'
#
loop_
_entity.id
_entity.type
_entity.pdbx_description
1 polymer ?
#
loop_
_entity_poly.entity_id
_entity_poly.type
_entity_poly.pdbx_seq_one_letter_code
_entity_poly.pdbx_strand_id
1 'polypeptide(L)'
;MSDERDPEATLDEWKETMQAEHAQAIANPDPDENHRIEGVAQVSHRVTFEYDPDSDSLEREAVEQVDELTDPELLSCACDVRGMTPEEAREHIRAAREGSGD
;
A
#
# COMPACT_ATOMS: atom_id res chain seq x y z
N MET A 1 -27.65 -20.79 -23.76
CA MET A 1 -27.58 -19.39 -24.23
C MET A 1 -26.36 -18.81 -23.55
N SER A 2 -25.33 -18.47 -24.31
CA SER A 2 -24.16 -17.77 -23.75
C SER A 2 -24.66 -16.44 -23.22
N ASP A 3 -24.33 -16.11 -21.98
CA ASP A 3 -24.66 -14.82 -21.39
C ASP A 3 -24.10 -13.73 -22.31
N GLU A 4 -24.98 -13.01 -23.02
CA GLU A 4 -24.66 -11.97 -24.01
C GLU A 4 -24.13 -10.69 -23.36
N ARG A 5 -23.75 -10.73 -22.08
CA ARG A 5 -23.07 -9.62 -21.42
C ARG A 5 -21.67 -9.52 -21.96
N ASP A 6 -21.40 -8.35 -22.56
CA ASP A 6 -20.06 -7.92 -22.87
C ASP A 6 -19.21 -8.00 -21.58
N PRO A 7 -18.16 -8.84 -21.57
CA PRO A 7 -17.35 -9.04 -20.38
C PRO A 7 -16.60 -7.76 -19.99
N GLU A 8 -16.28 -6.89 -20.94
CA GLU A 8 -15.61 -5.62 -20.69
C GLU A 8 -16.58 -4.63 -20.01
N ALA A 9 -17.83 -4.56 -20.48
CA ALA A 9 -18.86 -3.72 -19.83
C ALA A 9 -19.14 -4.14 -18.39
N THR A 10 -19.13 -5.45 -18.12
CA THR A 10 -19.31 -5.98 -16.75
C THR A 10 -18.09 -5.64 -15.86
N LEU A 11 -16.88 -5.63 -16.42
CA LEU A 11 -15.67 -5.24 -15.69
C LEU A 11 -15.64 -3.74 -15.37
N ASP A 12 -16.12 -2.88 -16.27
CA ASP A 12 -16.12 -1.43 -16.03
C ASP A 12 -17.15 -1.05 -14.96
N GLU A 13 -18.36 -1.60 -14.99
CA GLU A 13 -19.36 -1.40 -13.93
C GLU A 13 -18.84 -1.85 -12.56
N TRP A 14 -18.13 -2.99 -12.53
CA TRP A 14 -17.50 -3.46 -11.31
C TRP A 14 -16.41 -2.50 -10.81
N LYS A 15 -15.53 -2.00 -11.68
CA LYS A 15 -14.49 -1.02 -11.30
C LYS A 15 -15.11 0.27 -10.77
N GLU A 16 -16.13 0.80 -11.44
CA GLU A 16 -16.83 2.01 -10.99
C GLU A 16 -17.44 1.82 -9.61
N THR A 17 -18.07 0.66 -9.36
CA THR A 17 -18.62 0.32 -8.05
C THR A 17 -17.53 0.27 -6.98
N MET A 18 -16.43 -0.45 -7.23
CA MET A 18 -15.32 -0.56 -6.29
C MET A 18 -14.65 0.80 -5.99
N GLN A 19 -14.51 1.66 -7.00
CA GLN A 19 -13.97 3.01 -6.83
C GLN A 19 -14.91 3.88 -5.99
N ALA A 20 -16.23 3.79 -6.22
CA ALA A 20 -17.21 4.53 -5.44
C ALA A 20 -17.24 4.08 -3.97
N GLU A 21 -17.17 2.77 -3.70
CA GLU A 21 -17.08 2.23 -2.34
C GLU A 21 -15.78 2.68 -1.66
N HIS A 22 -14.66 2.67 -2.38
CA HIS A 22 -13.38 3.16 -1.86
C HIS A 22 -13.44 4.63 -1.47
N ALA A 23 -13.96 5.49 -2.36
CA ALA A 23 -14.13 6.91 -2.09
C ALA A 23 -15.05 7.17 -0.88
N GLN A 24 -16.11 6.37 -0.73
CA GLN A 24 -17.01 6.46 0.43
C GLN A 24 -16.28 6.12 1.74
N ALA A 25 -15.46 5.07 1.75
CA ALA A 25 -14.68 4.66 2.93
C ALA A 25 -13.61 5.69 3.30
N ILE A 26 -12.99 6.35 2.32
CA ILE A 26 -12.07 7.48 2.54
C ILE A 26 -12.81 8.63 3.25
N ALA A 27 -13.98 9.02 2.74
CA ALA A 27 -14.73 10.17 3.24
C ALA A 27 -15.46 9.92 4.58
N ASN A 28 -15.72 8.66 4.94
CA ASN A 28 -16.45 8.27 6.15
C ASN A 28 -15.65 7.25 6.97
N PRO A 29 -14.50 7.64 7.55
CA PRO A 29 -13.74 6.81 8.47
C PRO A 29 -14.58 6.36 9.68
N ASP A 30 -14.29 5.17 10.20
CA ASP A 30 -14.83 4.70 11.48
C ASP A 30 -14.31 5.58 12.64
N PRO A 31 -15.15 6.33 13.36
CA PRO A 31 -14.70 7.31 14.35
C PRO A 31 -14.04 6.69 15.60
N ASP A 32 -14.24 5.39 15.84
CA ASP A 32 -13.72 4.68 17.02
C ASP A 32 -12.32 4.08 16.77
N GLU A 33 -11.84 4.10 15.51
CA GLU A 33 -10.56 3.55 15.10
C GLU A 33 -9.39 4.53 15.32
N ASN A 34 -8.21 3.99 15.61
CA ASN A 34 -6.99 4.79 15.70
C ASN A 34 -6.39 4.96 14.30
N HIS A 35 -6.82 5.99 13.58
CA HIS A 35 -6.45 6.26 12.19
C HIS A 35 -4.95 6.59 12.00
N ARG A 36 -4.12 5.55 12.02
CA ARG A 36 -2.70 5.61 11.65
C ARG A 36 -2.56 5.29 10.16
N ILE A 37 -1.84 6.14 9.44
CA ILE A 37 -1.47 5.91 8.04
C ILE A 37 -0.11 5.21 7.98
N GLU A 38 -0.02 4.16 7.19
CA GLU A 38 1.18 3.36 6.95
C GLU A 38 1.40 3.16 5.45
N GLY A 39 2.66 3.26 5.02
CA GLY A 39 3.14 2.89 3.70
C GLY A 39 4.31 1.93 3.84
N VAL A 40 4.41 0.96 2.92
CA VAL A 40 5.49 -0.03 2.91
C VAL A 40 6.44 0.25 1.75
N ALA A 41 7.70 0.54 2.07
CA ALA A 41 8.78 0.67 1.09
C ALA A 41 9.86 -0.40 1.37
N GLN A 42 10.45 -0.94 0.31
CA GLN A 42 11.53 -1.92 0.38
C GLN A 42 12.73 -1.41 -0.39
N VAL A 43 13.92 -1.51 0.19
CA VAL A 43 15.18 -1.17 -0.47
C VAL A 43 15.96 -2.44 -0.81
N SER A 44 16.37 -2.54 -2.07
CA SER A 44 17.15 -3.68 -2.54
C SER A 44 18.63 -3.51 -2.21
N HIS A 45 19.24 -4.57 -1.71
CA HIS A 45 20.68 -4.63 -1.48
C HIS A 45 21.30 -5.77 -2.27
N ARG A 46 22.44 -5.51 -2.89
CA ARG A 46 23.33 -6.54 -3.43
C ARG A 46 24.32 -6.94 -2.35
N VAL A 47 24.45 -8.25 -2.13
CA VAL A 47 25.38 -8.81 -1.14
C VAL A 47 26.38 -9.69 -1.87
N THR A 48 27.67 -9.41 -1.68
CA THR A 48 28.77 -10.19 -2.24
C THR A 48 29.38 -11.06 -1.15
N PHE A 49 29.76 -12.28 -1.51
CA PHE A 49 30.40 -13.24 -0.62
C PHE A 49 31.75 -13.68 -1.19
N GLU A 50 32.75 -13.80 -0.34
CA GLU A 50 34.05 -14.39 -0.65
C GLU A 50 34.17 -15.75 0.04
N TYR A 51 34.85 -16.69 -0.59
CA TYR A 51 35.11 -18.01 -0.01
C TYR A 51 36.43 -18.00 0.73
N ASP A 52 36.40 -18.34 2.02
CA ASP A 52 37.57 -18.53 2.86
C ASP A 52 37.95 -20.03 2.93
N PRO A 53 39.09 -20.44 2.35
CA PRO A 53 39.49 -21.85 2.28
C PRO A 53 40.03 -22.40 3.61
N ASP A 54 40.48 -21.54 4.53
CA ASP A 54 41.02 -21.96 5.82
C ASP A 54 39.92 -22.42 6.79
N SER A 55 38.76 -21.78 6.69
CA SER A 55 37.54 -22.10 7.47
C SER A 55 36.49 -22.90 6.70
N ASP A 56 36.69 -23.13 5.40
CA ASP A 56 35.74 -23.79 4.48
C ASP A 56 34.35 -23.12 4.55
N SER A 57 34.34 -21.78 4.41
CA SER A 57 33.11 -20.99 4.59
C SER A 57 33.00 -19.83 3.59
N LEU A 58 31.76 -19.37 3.36
CA LEU A 58 31.48 -18.15 2.60
C LEU A 58 31.29 -16.99 3.57
N GLU A 59 32.21 -16.03 3.54
CA GLU A 59 32.14 -14.81 4.31
C GLU A 59 31.52 -13.69 3.50
N ARG A 60 30.73 -12.84 4.15
CA ARG A 60 30.14 -11.68 3.49
C ARG A 60 31.21 -10.62 3.27
N GLU A 61 31.55 -10.38 2.02
CA GLU A 61 32.58 -9.42 1.61
C GLU A 61 32.02 -8.00 1.54
N ALA A 62 30.85 -7.82 0.92
CA ALA A 62 30.28 -6.50 0.68
C ALA A 62 28.75 -6.49 0.72
N VAL A 63 28.19 -5.34 1.09
CA VAL A 63 26.76 -5.01 0.99
C VAL A 63 26.65 -3.65 0.32
N GLU A 64 25.98 -3.60 -0.83
CA GLU A 64 25.73 -2.39 -1.60
C GLU A 64 24.21 -2.18 -1.69
N GLN A 65 23.73 -1.00 -1.31
CA GLN A 65 22.36 -0.60 -1.62
C GLN A 65 22.29 -0.31 -3.13
N VAL A 66 21.36 -0.99 -3.82
CA VAL A 66 21.18 -0.83 -5.28
C VAL A 66 19.94 -0.03 -5.64
N ASP A 67 19.13 0.33 -4.65
CA ASP A 67 17.90 1.08 -4.82
C ASP A 67 17.70 2.07 -3.67
N GLU A 68 17.08 3.21 -3.95
CA GLU A 68 16.89 4.29 -2.96
C GLU A 68 15.58 4.10 -2.20
N LEU A 69 15.56 4.53 -0.94
CA LEU A 69 14.30 4.56 -0.20
C LEU A 69 13.39 5.64 -0.78
N THR A 70 12.28 5.23 -1.40
CA THR A 70 11.25 6.12 -1.91
C THR A 70 9.94 5.93 -1.14
N ASP A 71 9.20 7.02 -0.96
CA ASP A 71 7.87 6.96 -0.35
C ASP A 71 6.92 6.20 -1.28
N PRO A 72 6.13 5.24 -0.77
CA PRO A 72 5.21 4.48 -1.58
C PRO A 72 4.04 5.35 -2.06
N GLU A 73 3.60 5.13 -3.29
CA GLU A 73 2.48 5.87 -3.89
C GLU A 73 1.14 5.53 -3.25
N LEU A 74 1.03 4.35 -2.63
CA LEU A 74 -0.18 3.85 -2.01
C LEU A 74 0.03 3.61 -0.52
N LEU A 75 -0.91 4.13 0.26
CA LEU A 75 -0.94 4.11 1.70
C LEU A 75 -2.17 3.32 2.20
N SER A 76 -2.12 2.95 3.47
CA SER A 76 -3.20 2.25 4.17
C SER A 76 -3.44 2.86 5.53
N CYS A 77 -4.68 2.79 5.99
CA CYS A 77 -5.09 3.16 7.34
C CYS A 77 -5.27 1.90 8.20
N ALA A 78 -5.08 2.05 9.51
CA ALA A 78 -5.39 1.00 10.48
C ALA A 78 -6.86 0.53 10.42
N CYS A 79 -7.79 1.41 10.02
CA CYS A 79 -9.22 1.10 9.85
C CYS A 79 -9.54 0.38 8.52
N ASP A 80 -8.59 -0.41 8.01
CA ASP A 80 -8.68 -1.24 6.81
C ASP A 80 -8.91 -0.53 5.46
N VAL A 81 -8.95 0.81 5.40
CA VAL A 81 -8.93 1.55 4.13
C VAL A 81 -7.52 1.47 3.52
N ARG A 82 -7.39 0.84 2.35
CA ARG A 82 -6.09 0.57 1.68
C ARG A 82 -6.09 1.08 0.26
N GLY A 83 -4.91 1.41 -0.27
CA GLY A 83 -4.75 1.85 -1.64
C GLY A 83 -5.00 3.34 -1.84
N MET A 84 -4.85 4.14 -0.79
CA MET A 84 -5.01 5.59 -0.85
C MET A 84 -3.74 6.23 -1.39
N THR A 85 -3.87 7.16 -2.31
CA THR A 85 -2.82 8.13 -2.63
C THR A 85 -2.50 9.00 -1.39
N PRO A 86 -1.37 9.73 -1.36
CA PRO A 86 -1.07 10.65 -0.28
C PRO A 86 -2.14 11.75 -0.07
N GLU A 87 -2.81 12.16 -1.14
CA GLU A 87 -3.89 13.15 -1.08
C GLU A 87 -5.16 12.56 -0.46
N GLU A 88 -5.55 11.34 -0.86
CA GLU A 88 -6.69 10.61 -0.28
C GLU A 88 -6.45 10.26 1.18
N ALA A 89 -5.23 9.82 1.54
CA ALA A 89 -4.88 9.55 2.94
C ALA A 89 -4.99 10.81 3.81
N ARG A 90 -4.63 11.98 3.27
CA ARG A 90 -4.80 13.26 3.96
C ARG A 90 -6.27 13.61 4.13
N GLU A 91 -7.11 13.37 3.12
CA GLU A 91 -8.56 13.57 3.21
C GLU A 91 -9.18 12.67 4.27
N HIS A 92 -8.82 11.39 4.26
CA HIS A 92 -9.28 10.41 5.24
C HIS A 92 -8.96 10.83 6.69
N ILE A 93 -7.72 11.24 6.96
CA ILE A 93 -7.32 11.73 8.30
C ILE A 93 -8.05 13.02 8.68
N ARG A 94 -8.36 13.89 7.72
CA ARG A 94 -9.14 15.09 8.01
C ARG A 94 -10.56 14.70 8.44
N ALA A 95 -11.23 13.86 7.66
CA ALA A 95 -12.58 13.37 7.96
C ALA A 95 -12.64 12.66 9.32
N ALA A 96 -11.64 11.83 9.62
CA ALA A 96 -11.52 11.15 10.92
C ALA A 96 -11.48 12.15 12.09
N ARG A 97 -10.66 13.20 11.98
CA ARG A 97 -10.53 14.22 13.02
C ARG A 97 -11.79 15.07 13.19
N GLU A 98 -12.51 15.30 12.12
CA GLU A 98 -13.79 16.02 12.14
C GLU A 98 -14.91 15.15 12.72
N GLY A 99 -14.85 13.83 12.51
CA GLY A 99 -15.81 12.85 13.03
C GLY A 99 -15.62 12.49 14.51
N SER A 100 -14.40 12.50 15.05
CA SER A 100 -14.14 12.23 16.47
C SER A 100 -14.41 13.43 17.42
N GLY A 101 -14.89 14.56 16.88
CA GLY A 101 -15.03 15.83 17.59
C GLY A 101 -16.43 16.18 18.12
N ASP A 102 -17.40 15.26 18.07
CA ASP A 102 -18.78 15.45 18.57
C ASP A 102 -19.00 14.80 19.95
#